data_AF-A0A376CUU1-F1
#
_entry.id   AF-A0A376CUU1-F1
#
_cell.length_a   1.000
_cell.length_b   1.000
_cell.length_c   1.000
_cell.angle_alpha   90.00
_cell.angle_beta   90.00
_cell.angle_gamma   90.00
#
_symmetry.space_group_name_H-M   'P 1'
#
loop_
_entity.id
_entity.type
_entity.pdbx_description
1 polymer ?
#
loop_
_entity_poly.entity_id
_entity_poly.type
_entity_poly.pdbx_seq_one_letter_code
_entity_poly.pdbx_strand_id
1 'polypeptide(L)'
;MKRKLQKIILYLFLLCCIYNLWTLRPVQILYTYSDAGNSVFLVVDHLPWTDSDKINWYLKHQDEIKSQNPLPEDSWHTWYVIDIGNGFTDYKKYIEGPYEDLYCFPTIKSNDNCIVKNYLMVINEYPYRNTHFFYC
;
A
#
# COMPACT_ATOMS: atom_id res chain seq x y z
N MET A 1 -40.93 -2.39 22.91
CA MET A 1 -40.33 -2.55 21.57
C MET A 1 -39.63 -1.28 21.05
N LYS A 2 -40.25 -0.08 21.07
CA LYS A 2 -39.64 1.17 20.57
C LYS A 2 -38.25 1.50 21.16
N ARG A 3 -38.06 1.41 22.48
CA ARG A 3 -36.75 1.66 23.14
C ARG A 3 -35.65 0.65 22.74
N LYS A 4 -36.01 -0.60 22.40
CA LYS A 4 -35.05 -1.60 21.91
C LYS A 4 -34.62 -1.29 20.48
N LEU A 5 -35.57 -0.92 19.62
CA LEU A 5 -35.31 -0.49 18.25
C LEU A 5 -34.44 0.77 18.19
N GLN A 6 -34.73 1.78 19.04
CA GLN A 6 -33.91 2.99 19.14
C GLN A 6 -32.45 2.70 19.52
N LYS A 7 -32.23 1.77 20.47
CA LYS A 7 -30.87 1.33 20.83
C LYS A 7 -30.18 0.62 19.66
N ILE A 8 -30.89 -0.26 18.94
CA ILE A 8 -30.33 -0.95 17.76
C ILE A 8 -29.92 0.06 16.68
N ILE A 9 -30.79 1.03 16.37
CA ILE A 9 -30.48 2.10 15.40
C ILE A 9 -29.26 2.91 15.85
N LEU A 10 -29.18 3.25 17.14
CA LEU A 10 -28.02 3.96 17.69
C LEU A 10 -26.72 3.15 17.55
N TYR A 11 -26.75 1.84 17.84
CA TYR A 11 -25.58 0.98 17.66
C TYR A 11 -25.16 0.87 16.20
N LEU A 12 -26.11 0.74 15.26
CA LEU A 12 -25.82 0.73 13.83
C LEU A 12 -25.23 2.05 13.35
N PHE A 13 -25.74 3.17 13.84
CA PHE A 13 -25.20 4.49 13.54
C PHE A 13 -23.76 4.63 14.05
N LEU A 14 -23.49 4.25 15.30
CA LEU A 14 -22.15 4.28 15.88
C LEU A 14 -21.16 3.39 15.11
N LEU A 15 -21.57 2.18 14.73
CA LEU A 15 -20.75 1.28 13.89
C LEU A 15 -20.43 1.92 12.53
N CYS A 16 -21.43 2.55 11.89
CA CYS A 16 -21.24 3.26 10.63
C CYS A 16 -20.27 4.44 10.80
N CYS A 17 -20.39 5.23 11.87
CA CYS A 17 -19.46 6.33 12.15
C CYS A 17 -18.03 5.84 12.37
N ILE A 18 -17.85 4.76 13.14
CA ILE A 18 -16.52 4.16 13.37
C ILE A 18 -15.93 3.66 12.05
N TYR A 19 -16.73 2.99 11.22
CA TYR A 19 -16.31 2.53 9.90
C TYR A 19 -15.87 3.70 9.01
N ASN A 20 -16.66 4.78 8.93
CA ASN A 20 -16.30 5.96 8.14
C ASN A 20 -15.07 6.69 8.69
N LEU A 21 -14.91 6.76 10.02
CA LEU A 21 -13.71 7.34 10.62
C LEU A 21 -12.46 6.54 10.26
N TRP A 22 -12.58 5.20 10.19
CA TRP A 22 -11.47 4.34 9.79
C TRP A 22 -11.10 4.53 8.31
N THR A 23 -12.08 4.67 7.42
CA THR A 23 -11.82 4.85 5.98
C THR A 23 -11.28 6.25 5.63
N LEU A 24 -11.48 7.23 6.50
CA LEU A 24 -10.94 8.59 6.35
C LEU A 24 -9.48 8.73 6.81
N ARG A 25 -8.88 7.67 7.38
CA ARG A 25 -7.48 7.71 7.79
C ARG A 25 -6.59 7.93 6.56
N PRO A 26 -5.69 8.92 6.57
CA PRO A 26 -4.77 9.14 5.46
C PRO A 26 -3.77 7.99 5.41
N VAL A 27 -3.56 7.44 4.21
CA VAL A 27 -2.48 6.50 3.93
C VAL A 27 -1.14 7.21 3.99
N GLN A 28 -0.19 6.62 4.68
CA GLN A 28 1.18 7.13 4.78
C GLN A 28 2.12 6.26 3.96
N ILE A 29 2.91 6.90 3.09
CA ILE A 29 4.04 6.25 2.41
C ILE A 29 5.22 6.30 3.38
N LEU A 30 5.58 5.15 3.93
CA LEU A 30 6.62 5.02 4.95
C LEU A 30 8.01 4.92 4.34
N TYR A 31 8.10 4.34 3.14
CA TYR A 31 9.36 4.16 2.44
C TYR A 31 9.15 4.04 0.94
N THR A 32 10.06 4.62 0.15
CA THR A 32 10.08 4.48 -1.30
C THR A 32 11.42 3.94 -1.75
N TYR A 33 11.39 3.03 -2.71
CA TYR A 33 12.61 2.45 -3.28
C TYR A 33 12.44 2.25 -4.78
N SER A 34 13.39 2.75 -5.57
CA SER A 34 13.49 2.44 -6.99
C SER A 34 14.61 1.43 -7.20
N ASP A 35 14.38 0.43 -8.07
CA ASP A 35 15.41 -0.51 -8.49
C ASP A 35 16.41 0.07 -9.51
N ALA A 36 16.33 1.38 -9.77
CA ALA A 36 17.04 2.12 -10.83
C ALA A 36 16.73 1.64 -12.26
N GLY A 37 15.78 0.72 -12.42
CA GLY A 37 15.21 0.33 -13.69
C GLY A 37 13.86 1.00 -13.87
N ASN A 38 12.83 0.17 -14.02
CA ASN A 38 11.46 0.58 -14.30
C ASN A 38 10.52 0.31 -13.12
N SER A 39 11.04 -0.13 -11.97
CA SER A 39 10.21 -0.50 -10.83
C SER A 39 10.40 0.45 -9.67
N VAL A 40 9.28 0.84 -9.05
CA VAL A 40 9.27 1.60 -7.80
C VAL A 40 8.39 0.87 -6.79
N PHE A 41 8.91 0.74 -5.58
CA PHE A 41 8.28 0.11 -4.44
C PHE A 41 7.85 1.20 -3.46
N LEU A 42 6.55 1.28 -3.20
CA LEU A 42 5.92 2.18 -2.25
C LEU A 42 5.48 1.34 -1.05
N VAL A 43 6.18 1.47 0.08
CA VAL A 43 5.83 0.81 1.33
C VAL A 43 4.87 1.72 2.09
N VAL A 44 3.66 1.23 2.35
CA VAL A 44 2.58 2.01 2.97
C VAL A 44 2.13 1.37 4.28
N ASP A 45 1.52 2.18 5.15
CA ASP A 45 0.96 1.68 6.40
C ASP A 45 -0.37 0.92 6.22
N HIS A 46 -1.14 1.27 5.20
CA HIS A 46 -2.35 0.59 4.74
C HIS A 46 -2.78 1.14 3.37
N LEU A 47 -3.80 0.54 2.76
CA LEU A 47 -4.55 1.14 1.66
C LEU A 47 -6.05 1.20 1.99
N PRO A 48 -6.83 2.04 1.28
CA PRO A 48 -8.28 1.98 1.34
C PRO A 48 -8.80 0.59 0.99
N TRP A 49 -9.98 0.25 1.51
CA TRP A 49 -10.48 -1.11 1.44
C TRP A 49 -10.97 -1.51 0.03
N THR A 50 -11.63 -0.60 -0.68
CA THR A 50 -12.18 -0.90 -2.01
C THR A 50 -11.17 -0.61 -3.11
N ASP A 51 -11.19 -1.39 -4.20
CA ASP A 51 -10.27 -1.19 -5.32
C ASP A 51 -10.43 0.20 -5.96
N SER A 52 -11.66 0.72 -6.03
CA SER A 52 -11.91 2.09 -6.50
C SER A 52 -11.21 3.13 -5.62
N ASP A 53 -11.23 2.96 -4.30
CA ASP A 53 -10.58 3.89 -3.38
C ASP A 53 -9.05 3.77 -3.43
N LYS A 54 -8.51 2.57 -3.66
CA LYS A 54 -7.06 2.36 -3.90
C LYS A 54 -6.59 3.10 -5.14
N ILE A 55 -7.34 2.98 -6.25
CA ILE A 55 -7.06 3.74 -7.49
C ILE A 55 -7.12 5.23 -7.23
N ASN A 56 -8.19 5.71 -6.59
CA ASN A 56 -8.38 7.13 -6.31
C ASN A 56 -7.26 7.68 -5.42
N TRP A 57 -6.80 6.90 -4.44
CA TRP A 57 -5.65 7.25 -3.62
C TRP A 57 -4.39 7.41 -4.49
N TYR A 58 -4.09 6.45 -5.37
CA TYR A 58 -2.93 6.54 -6.24
C TYR A 58 -3.00 7.75 -7.17
N LEU A 59 -4.12 7.93 -7.87
CA LEU A 59 -4.31 9.05 -8.80
C LEU A 59 -4.16 10.41 -8.10
N LYS A 60 -4.59 10.52 -6.83
CA LYS A 60 -4.45 11.75 -6.04
C LYS A 60 -3.00 12.07 -5.64
N HIS A 61 -2.17 11.04 -5.45
CA HIS A 61 -0.76 11.21 -5.02
C HIS A 61 0.24 10.96 -6.17
N GLN A 62 -0.25 10.68 -7.39
CA GLN A 62 0.56 10.27 -8.52
C GLN A 62 1.66 11.29 -8.85
N ASP A 63 1.32 12.58 -8.86
CA ASP A 63 2.28 13.64 -9.15
C ASP A 63 3.39 13.71 -8.09
N GLU A 64 3.04 13.58 -6.80
CA GLU A 64 4.00 13.55 -5.71
C GLU A 64 4.94 12.33 -5.83
N ILE A 65 4.37 11.15 -6.01
CA ILE A 65 5.09 9.88 -6.16
C ILE A 65 6.09 9.97 -7.32
N LYS A 66 5.65 10.49 -8.48
CA LYS A 66 6.49 10.64 -9.69
C LYS A 66 7.56 11.71 -9.53
N SER A 67 7.25 12.81 -8.85
CA SER A 67 8.22 13.89 -8.61
C SER A 67 9.39 13.43 -7.72
N GLN A 68 9.12 12.56 -6.74
CA GLN A 68 10.13 12.03 -5.83
C GLN A 68 10.93 10.87 -6.44
N ASN A 69 10.36 10.19 -7.44
CA ASN A 69 10.96 9.02 -8.08
C ASN A 69 10.92 9.21 -9.61
N PRO A 70 11.78 10.08 -10.17
CA PRO A 70 11.78 10.35 -11.59
C PRO A 70 12.19 9.09 -12.37
N LEU A 71 11.30 8.63 -13.24
CA LEU A 71 11.54 7.49 -14.13
C LEU A 71 11.61 7.96 -15.59
N PRO A 72 12.29 7.22 -16.49
CA PRO A 72 12.38 7.61 -17.91
C PRO A 72 11.01 7.75 -18.59
N GLU A 73 10.72 8.88 -19.24
CA GLU A 73 9.38 9.18 -19.79
C GLU A 73 8.90 8.23 -20.90
N ASP A 74 9.82 7.53 -21.58
CA ASP A 74 9.52 6.65 -22.71
C ASP A 74 9.61 5.14 -22.38
N SER A 75 9.76 4.76 -21.11
CA SER A 75 9.73 3.35 -20.70
C SER A 75 8.43 2.98 -20.00
N TRP A 76 8.14 1.67 -19.97
CA TRP A 76 7.08 1.14 -19.14
C TRP A 76 7.55 1.14 -17.69
N HIS A 77 6.65 1.43 -16.76
CA HIS A 77 6.94 1.51 -15.33
C HIS A 77 6.00 0.64 -14.53
N THR A 78 6.51 0.06 -13.45
CA THR A 78 5.70 -0.70 -12.49
C THR A 78 5.84 -0.09 -11.11
N TRP A 79 4.72 0.33 -10.54
CA TRP A 79 4.62 0.78 -9.17
C TRP A 79 4.04 -0.36 -8.31
N TYR A 80 4.85 -0.86 -7.39
CA TYR A 80 4.45 -1.86 -6.40
C TYR A 80 4.05 -1.15 -5.11
N VAL A 81 2.79 -1.28 -4.69
CA VAL A 81 2.35 -0.80 -3.38
C VAL A 81 2.33 -1.99 -2.42
N ILE A 82 3.16 -1.94 -1.39
CA ILE A 82 3.38 -3.03 -0.43
C ILE A 82 2.96 -2.58 0.96
N ASP A 83 2.25 -3.45 1.68
CA ASP A 83 1.93 -3.26 3.08
C ASP A 83 3.17 -3.44 3.98
N ILE A 84 3.34 -2.55 4.95
CA ILE A 84 4.43 -2.65 5.92
C ILE A 84 4.29 -3.86 6.86
N GLY A 85 3.07 -4.39 7.04
CA GLY A 85 2.78 -5.49 7.95
C GLY A 85 3.27 -5.23 9.37
N ASN A 86 4.16 -6.08 9.85
CA ASN A 86 4.77 -5.98 11.19
C ASN A 86 5.98 -5.03 11.25
N GLY A 87 6.32 -4.34 10.16
CA GLY A 87 7.51 -3.49 10.06
C GLY A 87 8.67 -4.16 9.33
N PHE A 88 9.78 -3.44 9.29
CA PHE A 88 11.04 -3.96 8.75
C PHE A 88 11.63 -5.02 9.69
N THR A 89 12.21 -6.05 9.09
CA THR A 89 12.76 -7.22 9.77
C THR A 89 14.04 -7.71 9.10
N ASP A 90 14.80 -8.52 9.83
CA ASP A 90 16.00 -9.21 9.36
C ASP A 90 15.62 -10.51 8.67
N TYR A 91 16.13 -10.71 7.45
CA TYR A 91 15.95 -11.94 6.68
C TYR A 91 16.36 -13.18 7.47
N LYS A 92 17.38 -13.09 8.34
CA LYS A 92 17.87 -14.22 9.15
C LYS A 92 16.86 -14.69 10.18
N LYS A 93 16.10 -13.76 10.79
CA LYS A 93 15.07 -14.11 11.78
C LYS A 93 13.95 -14.96 11.17
N TYR A 94 13.69 -14.76 9.88
CA TYR A 94 12.66 -15.48 9.13
C TYR A 94 13.15 -16.79 8.49
N ILE A 95 14.46 -16.97 8.28
CA ILE A 95 15.03 -18.29 7.93
C ILE A 95 14.70 -19.33 9.02
N GLU A 96 14.63 -18.90 10.28
CA GLU A 96 14.26 -19.75 11.42
C GLU A 96 12.74 -19.73 11.72
N GLY A 97 11.96 -18.89 11.01
CA GLY A 97 10.52 -18.67 11.20
C GLY A 97 9.64 -19.35 10.13
N PRO A 98 8.34 -19.03 10.07
CA PRO A 98 7.50 -19.50 8.96
C PRO A 98 8.07 -19.00 7.62
N TYR A 99 8.02 -19.85 6.59
CA TYR A 99 8.49 -19.54 5.23
C TYR A 99 7.62 -18.45 4.59
N GLU A 100 7.84 -17.20 4.98
CA GLU A 100 7.21 -16.03 4.38
C GLU A 100 8.12 -15.47 3.28
N ASP A 101 7.53 -15.12 2.14
CA ASP A 101 8.25 -14.45 1.06
C ASP A 101 8.62 -13.04 1.53
N LEU A 102 9.91 -12.77 1.70
CA LEU A 102 10.42 -11.45 2.07
C LEU A 102 10.87 -10.65 0.86
N TYR A 103 10.71 -9.32 0.93
CA TYR A 103 11.35 -8.39 0.03
C TYR A 103 12.35 -7.53 0.81
N CYS A 104 13.62 -7.57 0.41
CA CYS A 104 14.72 -6.86 1.09
C CYS A 104 15.17 -5.65 0.27
N PHE A 105 15.24 -4.49 0.91
CA PHE A 105 15.66 -3.25 0.27
C PHE A 105 17.16 -3.05 0.44
N PRO A 106 17.95 -3.07 -0.65
CA PRO A 106 19.42 -3.03 -0.56
C PRO A 106 19.97 -1.66 -0.10
N THR A 107 19.17 -0.59 -0.21
CA THR A 107 19.55 0.76 0.22
C THR A 107 19.47 0.97 1.73
N ILE A 108 18.73 0.12 2.45
CA ILE A 108 18.66 0.16 3.91
C ILE A 108 19.88 -0.60 4.47
N LYS A 109 20.74 0.10 5.22
CA LYS A 109 22.00 -0.46 5.76
C LYS A 109 21.84 -1.32 7.01
N SER A 110 20.67 -1.26 7.66
CA SER A 110 20.36 -2.08 8.84
C SER A 110 20.20 -3.55 8.46
N ASN A 111 20.37 -4.45 9.44
CA ASN A 111 19.98 -5.86 9.25
C ASN A 111 18.46 -5.99 9.09
N ASP A 112 17.69 -5.11 9.71
CA ASP A 112 16.23 -5.06 9.53
C ASP A 112 15.88 -4.27 8.24
N ASN A 113 16.21 -4.82 7.08
CA ASN A 113 15.99 -4.21 5.76
C ASN A 113 14.93 -4.90 4.90
N CYS A 114 14.27 -5.92 5.42
CA CYS A 114 13.27 -6.69 4.69
C CYS A 114 11.87 -6.45 5.22
N ILE A 115 10.86 -6.67 4.38
CA ILE A 115 9.45 -6.70 4.77
C ILE A 115 8.81 -7.96 4.22
N VAL A 116 7.72 -8.41 4.84
CA VAL A 116 6.89 -9.49 4.29
C VAL A 116 6.25 -8.99 3.00
N LYS A 117 6.39 -9.76 1.93
CA LYS A 117 5.92 -9.42 0.60
C LYS A 117 4.40 -9.52 0.53
N ASN A 118 3.73 -8.42 0.87
CA ASN A 118 2.29 -8.30 0.81
C ASN A 118 1.89 -7.16 -0.14
N TYR A 119 1.74 -7.48 -1.44
CA TYR A 119 1.31 -6.50 -2.42
C TYR A 119 -0.16 -6.15 -2.22
N LEU A 120 -0.46 -4.87 -2.05
CA LEU A 120 -1.83 -4.37 -1.96
C LEU A 120 -2.37 -3.97 -3.33
N MET A 121 -1.49 -3.47 -4.19
CA MET A 121 -1.81 -2.99 -5.53
C MET A 121 -0.53 -2.94 -6.38
N VAL A 122 -0.65 -3.29 -7.67
CA VAL A 122 0.41 -3.16 -8.67
C VAL A 122 -0.10 -2.33 -9.83
N ILE A 123 0.66 -1.31 -10.22
CA ILE A 123 0.25 -0.36 -11.27
C ILE A 123 1.28 -0.43 -12.38
N ASN A 124 0.85 -0.82 -13.57
CA ASN A 124 1.68 -0.81 -14.76
C ASN A 124 1.30 0.39 -15.62
N GLU A 125 2.24 1.32 -15.78
CA GLU A 125 2.12 2.47 -16.65
C GLU A 125 2.92 2.23 -17.93
N TYR A 126 2.32 2.59 -19.06
CA TYR A 126 2.92 2.43 -20.38
C TYR A 126 2.82 3.77 -21.12
N PRO A 127 3.84 4.15 -21.91
CA PRO A 127 3.85 5.44 -22.62
C PRO A 127 2.71 5.58 -23.65
N TYR A 128 2.21 4.46 -24.19
CA TYR A 128 1.21 4.45 -25.28
C TYR A 128 -0.02 3.59 -24.98
N ARG A 129 -0.25 3.22 -23.72
CA ARG A 129 -1.41 2.41 -23.33
C ARG A 129 -2.00 2.94 -22.03
N ASN A 130 -3.25 2.55 -21.77
CA ASN A 130 -3.88 2.83 -20.50
C ASN A 130 -3.09 2.19 -19.35
N THR A 131 -3.08 2.86 -18.20
CA THR A 131 -2.55 2.31 -16.96
C THR A 131 -3.35 1.07 -16.56
N HIS A 132 -2.65 -0.01 -16.22
CA HIS A 132 -3.27 -1.24 -15.74
C HIS A 132 -3.08 -1.34 -14.23
N PHE A 133 -4.19 -1.54 -13.52
CA PHE A 133 -4.20 -1.73 -12.07
C PHE A 133 -4.50 -3.20 -11.76
N PHE A 134 -3.63 -3.83 -10.98
CA PHE A 134 -3.79 -5.18 -10.47
C PHE A 134 -3.94 -5.13 -8.95
N TYR A 135 -4.87 -5.92 -8.42
CA TYR A 135 -5.17 -6.02 -6.99
C TYR A 135 -4.93 -7.46 -6.55
N CYS A 136 -4.49 -7.64 -5.31
CA CYS A 136 -4.27 -8.95 -4.69
C CYS A 136 -5.32 -9.25 -3.62
#